data_AF-A0A2A5HTU4-F1
#
_entry.id   AF-A0A2A5HTU4-F1
#
_cell.length_a   1.000
_cell.length_b   1.000
_cell.length_c   1.000
_cell.angle_alpha   90.00
_cell.angle_beta   90.00
_cell.angle_gamma   90.00
#
_symmetry.space_group_name_H-M   'P 1'
#
loop_
_entity.id
_entity.type
_entity.pdbx_description
1 polymer ?
#
loop_
_entity_poly.entity_id
_entity_poly.type
_entity_poly.pdbx_seq_one_letter_code
_entity_poly.pdbx_strand_id
1 'polypeptide(L)'
;MQKYLAVRFKREGDALWGLRSTTVVASKVESRDPFIKNIADTLHSKGLEFYVDDCRILWFLIEDDFSVEHYQRFNEVEYVLDTEWVDEQKAKIRGLIGMRYVDACAALVADFIPKNQSRSIKYVVNRDNSTRVA
;
A
#
# COMPACT_ATOMS: atom_id res chain seq x y z
N MET A 1 -0.49 -8.50 -13.55
CA MET A 1 0.58 -8.70 -12.53
C MET A 1 0.12 -8.22 -11.18
N GLN A 2 0.43 -8.97 -10.11
CA GLN A 2 0.04 -8.60 -8.75
C GLN A 2 1.03 -7.61 -8.12
N LYS A 3 0.54 -6.74 -7.24
CA LYS A 3 1.37 -5.78 -6.50
C LYS A 3 0.67 -5.34 -5.22
N TYR A 4 1.47 -5.10 -4.18
CA TYR A 4 1.01 -4.48 -2.95
C TYR A 4 1.00 -2.98 -3.13
N LEU A 5 -0.12 -2.35 -2.78
CA LEU A 5 -0.33 -0.92 -2.95
C LEU A 5 -0.73 -0.29 -1.62
N ALA A 6 0.06 0.69 -1.16
CA ALA A 6 -0.26 1.51 -0.01
C ALA A 6 -0.79 2.87 -0.48
N VAL A 7 -2.08 3.14 -0.25
CA VAL A 7 -2.78 4.33 -0.74
C VAL A 7 -3.46 5.13 0.37
N ARG A 8 -3.63 6.43 0.13
CA ARG A 8 -4.29 7.38 1.03
C ARG A 8 -5.70 7.67 0.56
N PHE A 9 -6.68 7.25 1.35
CA PHE A 9 -8.09 7.62 1.13
C PHE A 9 -8.77 7.90 2.47
N LYS A 10 -9.80 8.76 2.46
CA LYS A 10 -10.60 9.02 3.67
C LYS A 10 -11.36 7.77 4.13
N ARG A 11 -11.81 6.95 3.19
CA ARG A 11 -12.60 5.73 3.45
C ARG A 11 -12.13 4.59 2.56
N GLU A 12 -12.26 3.35 3.04
CA GLU A 12 -11.96 2.15 2.25
C GLU A 12 -12.83 2.05 1.00
N GLY A 13 -14.12 2.41 1.10
CA GLY A 13 -15.02 2.43 -0.04
C GLY A 13 -14.57 3.40 -1.14
N ASP A 14 -14.02 4.55 -0.77
CA ASP A 14 -13.51 5.52 -1.76
C ASP A 14 -12.28 4.97 -2.49
N ALA A 15 -11.42 4.22 -1.79
CA ALA A 15 -10.27 3.54 -2.41
C ALA A 15 -10.71 2.47 -3.41
N LEU A 16 -11.73 1.66 -3.07
CA LEU A 16 -12.27 0.65 -3.98
C LEU A 16 -12.86 1.27 -5.26
N TRP A 17 -13.56 2.41 -5.13
CA TRP A 17 -14.03 3.16 -6.29
C TRP A 17 -12.90 3.79 -7.12
N GLY A 18 -11.84 4.29 -6.46
CA GLY A 18 -10.66 4.81 -7.14
C GLY A 18 -9.89 3.72 -7.91
N LEU A 19 -9.82 2.51 -7.35
CA LEU A 19 -9.14 1.35 -7.92
C LEU A 19 -10.03 0.49 -8.83
N ARG A 20 -11.22 0.95 -9.22
CA ARG A 20 -12.20 0.17 -9.99
C ARG A 20 -11.70 -0.33 -11.37
N SER A 21 -10.70 0.34 -11.95
CA SER A 21 -10.06 -0.08 -13.21
C SER A 21 -9.07 -1.23 -13.02
N THR A 22 -8.91 -1.69 -11.79
CA THR A 22 -7.94 -2.68 -11.34
C THR A 22 -8.67 -3.77 -10.56
N THR A 23 -8.15 -5.00 -10.61
CA THR A 23 -8.70 -6.08 -9.80
C THR A 23 -8.15 -5.99 -8.38
N VAL A 24 -8.99 -5.73 -7.39
CA VAL A 24 -8.58 -5.77 -5.97
C VAL A 24 -8.65 -7.22 -5.48
N VAL A 25 -7.50 -7.85 -5.27
CA VAL A 25 -7.38 -9.24 -4.81
C VAL A 25 -7.63 -9.34 -3.31
N ALA A 26 -7.06 -8.42 -2.53
CA ALA A 26 -7.26 -8.36 -1.09
C ALA A 26 -7.15 -6.93 -0.54
N SER A 27 -7.94 -6.61 0.49
CA SER A 27 -7.79 -5.40 1.29
C SER A 27 -7.25 -5.74 2.69
N LYS A 28 -6.65 -4.74 3.35
CA LYS A 28 -6.08 -4.86 4.70
C LYS A 28 -5.02 -5.95 4.79
N VAL A 29 -4.18 -6.03 3.76
CA VAL A 29 -3.15 -7.07 3.63
C VAL A 29 -2.16 -7.06 4.79
N GLU A 30 -1.90 -5.90 5.40
CA GLU A 30 -1.08 -5.73 6.59
C GLU A 30 -1.66 -6.43 7.84
N SER A 31 -2.95 -6.74 7.85
CA SER A 31 -3.56 -7.53 8.94
C SER A 31 -3.41 -9.03 8.76
N ARG A 32 -3.08 -9.49 7.54
CA ARG A 32 -3.04 -10.92 7.16
C ARG A 32 -1.64 -11.41 6.84
N ASP A 33 -0.78 -10.53 6.34
CA ASP A 33 0.59 -10.84 5.95
C ASP A 33 1.58 -10.21 6.95
N PRO A 34 2.25 -11.03 7.78
CA PRO A 34 3.22 -10.53 8.76
C PRO A 34 4.40 -9.77 8.14
N PHE A 35 4.79 -10.08 6.90
CA PHE A 35 5.84 -9.36 6.20
C PHE A 35 5.38 -7.93 5.91
N ILE A 36 4.21 -7.78 5.27
CA ILE A 36 3.65 -6.46 4.97
C ILE A 36 3.36 -5.67 6.25
N LYS A 37 2.92 -6.35 7.30
CA LYS A 37 2.77 -5.74 8.63
C LYS A 37 4.07 -5.12 9.13
N ASN A 38 5.16 -5.88 9.15
CA ASN A 38 6.45 -5.40 9.64
C ASN A 38 7.02 -4.29 8.76
N ILE A 39 6.80 -4.36 7.44
CA ILE A 39 7.13 -3.26 6.53
C ILE A 39 6.35 -2.01 6.90
N ALA A 40 5.02 -2.08 7.05
CA ALA A 40 4.20 -0.94 7.42
C ALA A 40 4.60 -0.33 8.77
N ASP A 41 4.84 -1.16 9.78
CA ASP A 41 5.26 -0.74 11.12
C ASP A 41 6.66 -0.07 11.06
N THR A 42 7.58 -0.59 10.26
CA THR A 42 8.91 0.03 10.03
C THR A 42 8.77 1.37 9.31
N LEU A 43 7.97 1.45 8.26
CA LEU A 43 7.78 2.70 7.53
C LEU A 43 7.17 3.77 8.44
N HIS A 44 6.26 3.38 9.34
CA HIS A 44 5.75 4.25 10.37
C HIS A 44 6.87 4.73 11.32
N SER A 45 7.70 3.83 11.84
CA SER A 45 8.79 4.24 12.74
C SER A 45 9.78 5.21 12.06
N LYS A 46 9.83 5.19 10.73
CA LYS A 46 10.60 6.11 9.87
C LYS A 46 9.85 7.39 9.46
N GLY A 47 8.66 7.64 10.02
CA GLY A 47 7.92 8.88 9.83
C GLY A 47 6.76 8.81 8.83
N LEU A 48 6.36 7.63 8.35
CA LEU A 48 5.09 7.48 7.62
C LEU A 48 3.92 7.61 8.59
N GLU A 49 3.10 8.64 8.45
CA GLU A 49 1.98 8.86 9.37
C GLU A 49 0.80 7.93 9.06
N PHE A 50 -0.01 7.55 10.05
CA PHE A 50 -1.23 6.78 9.78
C PHE A 50 -2.28 7.60 9.03
N TYR A 51 -2.32 8.92 9.25
CA TYR A 51 -3.26 9.86 8.65
C TYR A 51 -2.53 11.07 8.08
N VAL A 52 -2.89 11.47 6.87
CA VAL A 52 -2.43 12.72 6.22
C VAL A 52 -3.64 13.33 5.53
N ASP A 53 -3.95 14.60 5.78
CA ASP A 53 -5.10 15.30 5.16
C ASP A 53 -6.45 14.53 5.31
N ASP A 54 -6.73 14.08 6.55
CA ASP A 54 -7.85 13.19 6.91
C ASP A 54 -7.89 11.84 6.16
N CYS A 55 -6.84 11.50 5.40
CA CYS A 55 -6.76 10.27 4.63
C CYS A 55 -5.87 9.27 5.37
N ARG A 56 -6.43 8.09 5.65
CA ARG A 56 -5.66 7.00 6.24
C ARG A 56 -4.89 6.24 5.17
N ILE A 57 -3.77 5.65 5.55
CA ILE A 57 -3.09 4.67 4.69
C ILE A 57 -3.87 3.35 4.69
N LEU A 58 -4.03 2.78 3.50
CA LEU A 58 -4.71 1.53 3.25
C LEU A 58 -3.81 0.67 2.38
N TRP A 59 -3.65 -0.60 2.76
CA TRP A 59 -2.90 -1.54 1.95
C TRP A 59 -3.84 -2.49 1.21
N PHE A 60 -3.57 -2.66 -0.08
CA PHE A 60 -4.26 -3.58 -0.97
C PHE A 60 -3.27 -4.48 -1.68
N LEU A 61 -3.70 -5.71 -1.99
CA LEU A 61 -3.11 -6.51 -3.06
C LEU A 61 -4.00 -6.31 -4.28
N ILE A 62 -3.40 -5.82 -5.36
CA ILE A 62 -4.11 -5.53 -6.60
C ILE A 62 -3.50 -6.29 -7.78
N GLU A 63 -4.27 -6.49 -8.83
CA GLU A 63 -3.87 -7.16 -10.06
C GLU A 63 -4.33 -6.37 -11.29
N ASP A 64 -3.35 -5.97 -12.11
CA ASP A 64 -3.55 -5.27 -13.39
C ASP A 64 -2.25 -5.30 -14.23
N ASP A 65 -2.31 -4.67 -15.40
CA ASP A 65 -1.20 -4.53 -16.35
C ASP A 65 -0.40 -3.23 -16.17
N PHE A 66 -0.74 -2.37 -15.21
CA PHE A 66 -0.01 -1.14 -14.94
C PHE A 66 1.28 -1.42 -14.17
N SER A 67 2.34 -0.69 -14.51
CA SER A 67 3.64 -0.85 -13.87
C SER A 67 3.68 -0.23 -12.47
N VAL A 68 4.73 -0.54 -11.70
CA VAL A 68 4.97 0.10 -10.39
C VAL A 68 5.12 1.62 -10.54
N GLU A 69 5.85 2.07 -11.56
CA GLU A 69 6.11 3.49 -11.85
C GLU A 69 4.83 4.23 -12.24
N HIS A 70 3.85 3.55 -12.86
CA HIS A 70 2.55 4.13 -13.13
C HIS A 70 1.90 4.60 -11.81
N TYR A 71 1.86 3.71 -10.81
CA TYR A 71 1.24 4.00 -9.53
C TYR A 71 2.01 4.99 -8.66
N GLN A 72 3.33 4.94 -8.67
CA GLN A 72 4.17 5.83 -7.85
C GLN A 72 3.97 7.32 -8.16
N ARG A 73 3.50 7.65 -9.38
CA ARG A 73 3.22 9.02 -9.83
C ARG A 73 1.96 9.61 -9.19
N PHE A 74 1.05 8.78 -8.67
CA PHE A 74 -0.16 9.26 -8.02
C PHE A 74 0.14 9.92 -6.67
N ASN A 75 -0.63 10.93 -6.31
CA ASN A 75 -0.39 11.74 -5.12
C ASN A 75 -0.74 10.96 -3.84
N GLU A 76 -1.83 10.21 -3.91
CA GLU A 76 -2.42 9.37 -2.89
C GLU A 76 -1.67 8.06 -2.66
N VAL A 77 -0.86 7.60 -3.62
CA VAL A 77 -0.05 6.39 -3.47
C VAL A 77 1.20 6.70 -2.65
N GLU A 78 1.41 6.03 -1.54
CA GLU A 78 2.63 6.13 -0.72
C GLU A 78 3.70 5.15 -1.22
N TYR A 79 3.30 3.89 -1.40
CA TYR A 79 4.21 2.81 -1.80
C TYR A 79 3.53 1.82 -2.74
N VAL A 80 4.35 1.22 -3.59
CA VAL A 80 3.97 0.13 -4.49
C VAL A 80 5.09 -0.90 -4.39
N LEU A 81 4.76 -2.13 -3.99
CA LEU A 81 5.72 -3.24 -3.91
C LEU A 81 5.30 -4.28 -4.92
N ASP A 82 6.22 -4.63 -5.80
CA ASP A 82 6.03 -5.75 -6.71
C ASP A 82 5.94 -7.06 -5.94
N THR A 83 5.01 -7.95 -6.30
CA THR A 83 4.87 -9.23 -5.58
C THR A 83 6.07 -10.14 -5.77
N GLU A 84 6.70 -10.14 -6.94
CA GLU A 84 7.91 -10.92 -7.19
C GLU A 84 9.05 -10.41 -6.29
N TRP A 85 9.23 -9.09 -6.21
CA TRP A 85 10.20 -8.50 -5.29
C TRP A 85 9.91 -8.87 -3.82
N VAL A 86 8.64 -8.83 -3.41
CA VAL A 86 8.24 -9.21 -2.04
C VAL A 86 8.56 -10.68 -1.77
N ASP A 87 8.24 -11.58 -2.70
CA ASP A 87 8.48 -13.01 -2.55
C ASP A 87 9.98 -13.34 -2.51
N GLU A 88 10.78 -12.66 -3.34
CA GLU A 88 12.24 -12.73 -3.27
C GLU A 88 12.78 -12.28 -1.92
N GLN A 89 12.28 -11.15 -1.38
CA GLN A 89 12.74 -10.65 -0.09
C GLN A 89 12.33 -11.58 1.05
N LYS A 90 11.09 -12.10 1.03
CA LYS A 90 10.61 -13.10 1.98
C LYS A 90 11.48 -14.35 1.95
N ALA A 91 11.85 -14.83 0.77
CA ALA A 91 12.72 -16.01 0.63
C ALA A 91 14.08 -15.81 1.32
N LYS A 92 14.68 -14.62 1.21
CA LYS A 92 15.98 -14.29 1.84
C LYS A 92 15.93 -14.33 3.38
N ILE A 93 14.79 -14.04 3.98
CA ILE A 93 14.65 -13.91 5.44
C ILE A 93 13.80 -15.02 6.08
N ARG A 94 13.36 -16.02 5.29
CA ARG A 94 12.42 -17.09 5.71
C ARG A 94 12.86 -17.88 6.95
N GLY A 95 14.18 -18.00 7.18
CA GLY A 95 14.74 -18.72 8.33
C GLY A 95 14.83 -17.90 9.62
N LEU A 96 14.52 -16.60 9.58
CA LEU A 96 14.61 -15.72 10.74
C LEU A 96 13.30 -15.75 11.54
N ILE A 97 13.42 -15.58 12.85
CA ILE A 97 12.28 -15.57 13.78
C ILE A 97 12.42 -14.45 14.81
N GLY A 98 11.29 -14.05 15.41
CA GLY A 98 11.25 -13.05 16.47
C GLY A 98 11.87 -11.72 16.04
N MET A 99 12.67 -11.12 16.93
CA MET A 99 13.27 -9.80 16.68
C MET A 99 14.18 -9.79 15.44
N ARG A 100 14.91 -10.88 15.17
CA ARG A 100 15.78 -10.97 13.98
C ARG A 100 14.99 -10.89 12.68
N TYR A 101 13.75 -11.40 12.66
CA TYR A 101 12.88 -11.27 11.50
C TYR A 101 12.39 -9.82 11.33
N VAL A 102 12.04 -9.15 12.43
CA VAL A 102 11.61 -7.75 12.43
C VAL A 102 12.76 -6.84 11.96
N ASP A 103 13.96 -7.01 12.49
CA ASP A 103 15.16 -6.26 12.09
C ASP A 103 15.48 -6.46 10.60
N ALA A 104 15.34 -7.69 10.10
CA ALA A 104 15.55 -7.98 8.69
C ALA A 104 14.49 -7.31 7.80
N CYS A 105 13.21 -7.31 8.20
CA CYS A 105 12.17 -6.55 7.52
C CYS A 105 12.51 -5.06 7.50
N ALA A 106 13.00 -4.51 8.61
CA ALA A 106 13.38 -3.11 8.69
C ALA A 106 14.54 -2.75 7.76
N ALA A 107 15.55 -3.63 7.67
CA ALA A 107 16.70 -3.46 6.78
C ALA A 107 16.30 -3.44 5.30
N LEU A 108 15.29 -4.22 4.90
CA LEU A 108 14.83 -4.29 3.50
C LEU A 108 14.23 -2.97 2.99
N VAL A 109 13.69 -2.15 3.90
CA VAL A 109 13.08 -0.85 3.57
C VAL A 109 13.83 0.31 4.22
N ALA A 110 15.10 0.10 4.55
CA ALA A 110 15.97 1.12 5.17
C ALA A 110 16.10 2.38 4.30
N ASP A 111 16.05 2.23 2.98
CA ASP A 111 16.17 3.35 2.03
C ASP A 111 14.81 3.90 1.56
N PHE A 112 13.70 3.35 2.06
CA PHE A 112 12.38 3.84 1.69
C PHE A 112 12.10 5.15 2.41
N ILE A 113 11.80 6.20 1.64
CA ILE A 113 11.56 7.54 2.14
C ILE A 113 10.07 7.86 1.93
N PRO A 114 9.30 8.13 3.00
CA PRO A 114 7.93 8.59 2.86
C PRO A 114 7.86 9.88 2.04
N LYS A 115 6.78 10.03 1.26
CA LYS A 115 6.45 11.32 0.64
C LYS A 115 6.26 12.39 1.73
N ASN A 116 6.19 13.67 1.35
CA ASN A 116 5.89 14.74 2.32
C ASN A 116 4.56 14.45 3.05
N GLN A 117 4.61 14.23 4.37
CA GLN A 117 3.44 13.86 5.19
C GLN A 117 2.57 15.05 5.58
N SER A 118 2.92 16.28 5.18
CA SER A 118 2.10 17.48 5.35
C SER A 118 1.43 17.95 4.05
N ARG A 119 1.43 17.12 3.00
CA ARG A 119 0.83 17.44 1.70
C ARG A 119 -0.69 17.25 1.72
N SER A 120 -1.42 18.03 0.92
CA SER A 120 -2.82 17.70 0.62
C SER A 120 -2.91 16.45 -0.25
N ILE A 121 -3.80 15.55 0.11
CA ILE A 121 -4.04 14.29 -0.59
C ILE A 121 -5.11 14.51 -1.65
N LYS A 122 -4.73 14.33 -2.92
CA LYS A 122 -5.58 14.44 -4.09
C LYS A 122 -5.83 13.05 -4.65
N TYR A 123 -7.07 12.60 -4.63
CA TYR A 123 -7.53 11.36 -5.26
C TYR A 123 -8.86 11.59 -5.96
N VAL A 124 -9.14 10.77 -6.98
CA VAL A 124 -10.43 10.83 -7.70
C VAL A 124 -11.28 9.63 -7.29
N VAL A 125 -12.48 9.91 -6.78
CA VAL A 125 -13.49 8.86 -6.58
C VAL A 125 -14.42 8.88 -7.78
N ASN A 126 -14.23 7.95 -8.70
CA ASN A 126 -15.15 7.80 -9.80
C ASN A 126 -16.39 7.03 -9.33
N ARG A 127 -17.34 7.78 -8.75
CA ARG A 127 -18.69 7.29 -8.46
C ARG A 127 -19.52 7.51 -9.71
N ASP A 128 -19.51 6.55 -10.65
CA ASP A 128 -20.50 6.64 -11.73
C ASP A 128 -21.90 6.49 -11.11
N ASN A 129 -22.76 7.48 -11.37
CA ASN A 129 -24.15 7.51 -10.94
C ASN A 129 -24.95 6.39 -11.64
N SER A 130 -24.91 5.17 -11.11
CA SER A 130 -25.93 4.16 -11.35
C SER A 130 -27.09 4.32 -10.35
N THR A 131 -27.60 5.54 -10.21
CA THR A 131 -28.96 5.79 -9.71
C THR A 131 -29.77 6.46 -10.82
N ARG A 132 -30.08 5.67 -11.84
CA ARG A 132 -31.27 5.85 -12.67
C ARG A 132 -31.86 4.48 -12.91
N VAL A 133 -32.67 4.00 -11.97
CA VAL A 133 -33.74 3.05 -12.26
C VAL A 133 -34.95 3.41 -11.39
N ALA A 134 -36.01 3.83 -12.10
CA ALA A 134 -37.39 4.11 -11.70
C ALA A 134 -37.64 5.29 -10.74
#